data_AF-A0A7S1KV67-F1
#
_entry.id   AF-A0A7S1KV67-F1
#
_cell.length_a   1.000
_cell.length_b   1.000
_cell.length_c   1.000
_cell.angle_alpha   90.00
_cell.angle_beta   90.00
_cell.angle_gamma   90.00
#
_symmetry.space_group_name_H-M   'P 1'
#
loop_
_entity.id
_entity.type
_entity.pdbx_description
1 polymer ?
#
loop_
_entity_poly.entity_id
_entity_poly.type
_entity_poly.pdbx_seq_one_letter_code
_entity_poly.pdbx_strand_id
1 'polypeptide(L)'
;VTLGENRWEQFQIWLDGDHSRVLHPGVERVQTSSEVYGPEADWAGGAQACRTGQQPSWMIDGRQELVKYPRPEDAVKALQDQEGTKMIEGEAESLQVGITEAGKPGDQYRVQLEVKGKWRMVSWEKLATKSDDITRGKYYISASWKNWELEEMIEDPSAPGTFTIEALLLYGAGAFQIIRNEDWAEVFYPNFDHRAAETVLGPDDM
;
A
#
# COMPACT_ATOMS: atom_id res chain seq x y z
N VAL A 1 2.60 0.99 -11.56
CA VAL A 1 1.88 1.57 -10.40
C VAL A 1 2.64 2.80 -9.95
N THR A 2 1.96 3.87 -9.55
CA THR A 2 2.59 5.11 -9.06
C THR A 2 2.16 5.29 -7.61
N LEU A 3 3.09 5.53 -6.69
CA LEU A 3 2.74 5.78 -5.30
C LEU A 3 2.02 7.12 -5.14
N GLY A 4 0.85 7.11 -4.52
CA GLY A 4 0.13 8.29 -4.09
C GLY A 4 0.74 8.93 -2.83
N GLU A 5 0.01 9.90 -2.26
CA GLU A 5 0.49 10.65 -1.10
C GLU A 5 0.65 9.78 0.16
N ASN A 6 -0.09 8.66 0.24
CA ASN A 6 0.02 7.68 1.33
C ASN A 6 1.32 6.86 1.27
N ARG A 7 2.06 6.94 0.16
CA ARG A 7 3.31 6.18 -0.08
C ARG A 7 3.12 4.67 -0.06
N TRP A 8 1.91 4.19 -0.20
CA TRP A 8 1.61 2.79 -0.44
C TRP A 8 0.47 2.66 -1.43
N GLU A 9 0.43 1.54 -2.16
CA GLU A 9 -0.63 1.24 -3.13
C GLU A 9 -0.99 -0.23 -3.04
N GLN A 10 -2.30 -0.52 -3.05
CA GLN A 10 -2.80 -1.88 -3.18
C GLN A 10 -3.25 -2.16 -4.60
N PHE A 11 -3.07 -3.39 -5.07
CA PHE A 11 -3.52 -3.78 -6.40
C PHE A 11 -3.86 -5.26 -6.52
N GLN A 12 -4.65 -5.55 -7.54
CA GLN A 12 -4.92 -6.87 -8.09
C GLN A 12 -4.69 -6.82 -9.60
N ILE A 13 -4.62 -7.97 -10.27
CA ILE A 13 -4.44 -8.03 -11.73
C ILE A 13 -5.69 -8.62 -12.35
N TRP A 14 -6.37 -7.85 -13.20
CA TRP A 14 -7.52 -8.34 -13.98
C TRP A 14 -7.02 -8.91 -15.29
N LEU A 15 -7.46 -10.13 -15.63
CA LEU A 15 -7.14 -10.74 -16.90
C LEU A 15 -8.04 -10.17 -17.98
N ASP A 16 -7.45 -9.72 -19.08
CA ASP A 16 -8.18 -9.18 -20.24
C ASP A 16 -9.10 -7.99 -19.90
N GLY A 17 -8.83 -7.29 -18.79
CA GLY A 17 -9.68 -6.19 -18.28
C GLY A 17 -10.98 -6.63 -17.61
N ASP A 18 -11.17 -7.94 -17.40
CA ASP A 18 -12.36 -8.51 -16.79
C ASP A 18 -12.21 -8.59 -15.26
N HIS A 19 -12.99 -7.78 -14.54
CA HIS A 19 -12.98 -7.74 -13.07
C HIS A 19 -13.54 -9.01 -12.41
N SER A 20 -14.15 -9.92 -13.17
CA SER A 20 -14.54 -11.25 -12.69
C SER A 20 -13.43 -12.28 -12.81
N ARG A 21 -12.34 -11.95 -13.53
CA ARG A 21 -11.18 -12.82 -13.75
C ARG A 21 -9.94 -12.21 -13.13
N VAL A 22 -9.83 -12.35 -11.82
CA VAL A 22 -8.81 -11.66 -11.03
C VAL A 22 -7.73 -12.60 -10.54
N LEU A 23 -6.48 -12.17 -10.68
CA LEU A 23 -5.35 -12.73 -9.95
C LEU A 23 -5.14 -11.92 -8.68
N HIS A 24 -4.93 -12.63 -7.58
CA HIS A 24 -4.75 -12.05 -6.25
C HIS A 24 -3.80 -12.92 -5.41
N PRO A 25 -3.23 -12.40 -4.32
CA PRO A 25 -2.51 -13.23 -3.34
C PRO A 25 -3.47 -14.03 -2.47
N GLY A 26 -2.96 -14.91 -1.59
CA GLY A 26 -3.81 -15.72 -0.72
C GLY A 26 -4.39 -14.96 0.49
N VAL A 27 -3.82 -13.80 0.84
CA VAL A 27 -4.23 -12.95 1.96
C VAL A 27 -4.16 -11.47 1.56
N GLU A 28 -4.67 -10.57 2.39
CA GLU A 28 -4.60 -9.13 2.16
C GLU A 28 -3.20 -8.55 2.32
N ARG A 29 -2.90 -7.48 1.59
CA ARG A 29 -1.69 -6.65 1.72
C ARG A 29 -0.36 -7.41 1.67
N VAL A 30 -0.27 -8.39 0.79
CA VAL A 30 0.94 -9.20 0.67
C VAL A 30 2.05 -8.44 -0.04
N GLN A 31 3.26 -8.58 0.49
CA GLN A 31 4.49 -8.05 -0.09
C GLN A 31 4.91 -8.85 -1.34
N THR A 32 6.03 -8.44 -1.95
CA THR A 32 6.52 -8.99 -3.21
C THR A 32 6.80 -10.50 -3.13
N SER A 33 6.75 -11.20 -4.27
CA SER A 33 7.10 -12.62 -4.41
C SER A 33 6.13 -13.60 -3.72
N SER A 34 4.85 -13.25 -3.62
CA SER A 34 3.83 -14.16 -3.11
C SER A 34 3.35 -15.16 -4.15
N GLU A 35 2.72 -16.23 -3.67
CA GLU A 35 1.88 -17.08 -4.52
C GLU A 35 0.71 -16.27 -5.12
N VAL A 36 0.26 -16.73 -6.29
CA VAL A 36 -0.79 -16.09 -7.07
C VAL A 36 -1.95 -17.08 -7.24
N TYR A 37 -3.13 -16.67 -6.80
CA TYR A 37 -4.38 -17.40 -6.84
C TYR A 37 -5.31 -16.86 -7.94
N GLY A 38 -6.41 -17.56 -8.20
CA GLY A 38 -7.37 -17.22 -9.27
C GLY A 38 -6.91 -17.60 -10.69
N PRO A 39 -7.67 -17.27 -11.75
CA PRO A 39 -8.97 -16.60 -11.75
C PRO A 39 -10.10 -17.63 -11.57
N GLU A 40 -10.43 -17.96 -10.32
CA GLU A 40 -11.55 -18.86 -10.02
C GLU A 40 -12.83 -18.05 -9.81
N ALA A 41 -13.96 -18.61 -10.23
CA ALA A 41 -15.23 -17.87 -10.34
C ALA A 41 -15.79 -17.38 -8.99
N ASP A 42 -15.31 -17.95 -7.90
CA ASP A 42 -15.78 -17.65 -6.54
C ASP A 42 -15.20 -16.33 -6.00
N TRP A 43 -14.20 -15.76 -6.68
CA TRP A 43 -13.61 -14.47 -6.32
C TRP A 43 -13.92 -13.41 -7.38
N ALA A 44 -15.05 -12.70 -7.21
CA ALA A 44 -15.28 -11.47 -7.93
C ALA A 44 -14.32 -10.41 -7.35
N GLY A 45 -13.23 -10.13 -8.05
CA GLY A 45 -12.44 -8.93 -7.74
C GLY A 45 -13.14 -7.69 -8.29
N GLY A 46 -12.36 -6.65 -8.57
CA GLY A 46 -12.92 -5.40 -9.06
C GLY A 46 -12.91 -4.29 -8.03
N ALA A 47 -13.20 -3.06 -8.46
CA ALA A 47 -13.28 -1.91 -7.57
C ALA A 47 -14.23 -2.18 -6.40
N GLN A 48 -15.39 -2.79 -6.64
CA GLN A 48 -16.38 -3.09 -5.59
C GLN A 48 -15.90 -4.13 -4.57
N ALA A 49 -15.07 -5.09 -4.99
CA ALA A 49 -14.44 -6.02 -4.08
C ALA A 49 -13.40 -5.29 -3.22
N CYS A 50 -12.48 -4.56 -3.85
CA CYS A 50 -11.46 -3.75 -3.13
C CYS A 50 -12.11 -2.74 -2.16
N ARG A 51 -13.30 -2.22 -2.50
CA ARG A 51 -14.15 -1.38 -1.63
C ARG A 51 -14.67 -2.08 -0.36
N THR A 52 -14.35 -3.34 -0.10
CA THR A 52 -14.60 -3.95 1.21
C THR A 52 -13.41 -3.81 2.15
N GLY A 53 -12.24 -3.41 1.65
CA GLY A 53 -10.98 -3.34 2.41
C GLY A 53 -10.40 -4.70 2.81
N GLN A 54 -11.16 -5.79 2.63
CA GLN A 54 -10.84 -7.14 3.13
C GLN A 54 -10.44 -8.12 2.03
N GLN A 55 -10.23 -7.64 0.81
CA GLN A 55 -9.89 -8.52 -0.31
C GLN A 55 -8.38 -8.79 -0.35
N PRO A 56 -7.96 -10.01 -0.72
CA PRO A 56 -6.56 -10.30 -1.00
C PRO A 56 -6.02 -9.36 -2.06
N SER A 57 -4.97 -8.62 -1.70
CA SER A 57 -4.33 -7.61 -2.54
C SER A 57 -2.83 -7.66 -2.33
N TRP A 58 -2.08 -7.35 -3.38
CA TRP A 58 -0.66 -7.04 -3.22
C TRP A 58 -0.54 -5.61 -2.75
N MET A 59 0.48 -5.32 -1.94
CA MET A 59 0.76 -3.99 -1.43
C MET A 59 2.20 -3.59 -1.76
N ILE A 60 2.35 -2.50 -2.50
CA ILE A 60 3.61 -1.79 -2.63
C ILE A 60 3.68 -0.83 -1.45
N ASP A 61 4.54 -1.09 -0.46
CA ASP A 61 4.69 -0.23 0.71
C ASP A 61 6.01 0.55 0.65
N GLY A 62 5.93 1.83 0.26
CA GLY A 62 7.06 2.76 0.22
C GLY A 62 7.46 3.27 1.60
N ARG A 63 6.72 2.98 2.67
CA ARG A 63 7.02 3.45 4.04
C ARG A 63 8.04 2.56 4.74
N GLN A 64 8.21 1.31 4.28
CA GLN A 64 9.17 0.39 4.87
C GLN A 64 10.59 0.84 4.56
N GLU A 65 11.31 1.34 5.57
CA GLU A 65 12.77 1.38 5.54
C GLU A 65 13.28 -0.03 5.80
N LEU A 66 14.04 -0.60 4.86
CA LEU A 66 14.74 -1.86 5.11
C LEU A 66 15.65 -1.68 6.33
N VAL A 67 15.39 -2.46 7.38
CA VAL A 67 16.26 -2.54 8.56
C VAL A 67 17.64 -3.00 8.07
N LYS A 68 18.63 -2.11 8.13
CA LYS A 68 20.04 -2.48 7.95
C LYS A 68 20.39 -3.45 9.09
N TYR A 69 20.48 -4.73 8.79
CA TYR A 69 21.04 -5.67 9.76
C TYR A 69 22.54 -5.37 9.90
N PRO A 70 23.02 -4.97 11.09
CA PRO A 70 24.45 -5.01 11.33
C PRO A 70 24.88 -6.47 11.17
N ARG A 71 25.90 -6.71 10.34
CA ARG A 71 26.51 -8.03 10.21
C ARG A 71 26.88 -8.50 11.63
N PRO A 72 26.37 -9.64 12.12
CA PRO A 72 26.78 -10.13 13.43
C PRO A 72 28.29 -10.31 13.42
N GLU A 73 28.99 -9.67 14.35
CA GLU A 73 30.46 -9.72 14.44
C GLU A 73 30.96 -11.17 14.55
N ASP A 74 30.14 -12.05 15.13
CA ASP A 74 30.40 -13.48 15.29
C ASP A 74 30.34 -14.28 13.98
N ALA A 75 29.66 -13.79 12.94
CA ALA A 75 29.63 -14.46 11.63
C ALA A 75 30.96 -14.28 10.85
N VAL A 76 31.77 -13.28 11.20
CA VAL A 76 33.08 -13.05 10.59
C VAL A 76 34.13 -14.02 11.16
N LYS A 77 33.99 -14.43 12.43
CA LYS A 77 34.94 -15.35 13.07
C LYS A 77 34.85 -16.79 12.53
N ALA A 78 33.69 -17.22 12.04
CA ALA A 78 33.51 -18.58 11.50
C ALA A 78 34.20 -18.83 10.14
N LEU A 79 34.71 -17.77 9.48
CA LEU A 79 35.40 -17.87 8.17
C LEU A 79 36.91 -17.61 8.27
N GLN A 80 37.45 -17.34 9.46
CA GLN A 80 38.88 -17.01 9.64
C GLN A 80 39.77 -18.22 10.00
N ASP A 81 39.19 -19.42 10.20
CA ASP A 81 39.94 -20.62 10.58
C ASP A 81 40.38 -21.48 9.38
N GLN A 82 40.60 -20.87 8.21
CA GLN A 82 41.41 -21.48 7.15
C GLN A 82 42.66 -20.63 6.92
N GLU A 83 43.78 -21.15 7.43
CA GLU A 83 45.12 -20.56 7.33
C GLU A 83 45.44 -20.09 5.90
N GLY A 84 45.90 -18.84 5.78
CA GLY A 84 46.91 -18.51 4.77
C GLY A 84 46.55 -17.52 3.66
N THR A 85 45.50 -16.72 3.75
CA THR A 85 45.27 -15.63 2.78
C THR A 85 45.48 -14.26 3.42
N LYS A 86 46.61 -13.61 3.12
CA LYS A 86 46.85 -12.18 3.38
C LYS A 86 45.80 -11.37 2.61
N MET A 87 44.81 -10.85 3.31
CA MET A 87 43.84 -9.92 2.73
C MET A 87 44.32 -8.49 2.94
N ILE A 88 44.30 -7.75 1.84
CA ILE A 88 44.56 -6.32 1.70
C ILE A 88 43.58 -5.57 2.62
N GLU A 89 44.06 -4.54 3.32
CA GLU A 89 43.23 -3.51 3.96
C GLU A 89 42.44 -2.79 2.86
N GLY A 90 41.31 -3.38 2.48
CA GLY A 90 40.35 -2.84 1.54
C GLY A 90 38.99 -3.02 2.15
N GLU A 91 38.37 -1.88 2.48
CA GLU A 91 36.95 -1.65 2.75
C GLU A 91 36.10 -2.91 2.52
N ALA A 92 35.79 -3.61 3.62
CA ALA A 92 34.96 -4.79 3.57
C ALA A 92 33.59 -4.40 3.02
N GLU A 93 33.37 -4.74 1.75
CA GLU A 93 32.14 -4.54 1.00
C GLU A 93 30.95 -5.01 1.84
N SER A 94 30.20 -4.04 2.35
CA SER A 94 28.80 -4.24 2.64
C SER A 94 28.15 -4.80 1.38
N LEU A 95 27.58 -6.00 1.45
CA LEU A 95 26.67 -6.50 0.42
C LEU A 95 25.52 -5.48 0.35
N GLN A 96 25.54 -4.62 -0.67
CA GLN A 96 24.41 -3.77 -1.01
C GLN A 96 23.30 -4.66 -1.57
N VAL A 97 22.59 -5.35 -0.67
CA VAL A 97 21.25 -5.86 -0.97
C VAL A 97 20.37 -4.62 -1.00
N GLY A 98 20.16 -4.09 -2.21
CA GLY A 98 19.23 -3.04 -2.59
C GLY A 98 18.90 -2.04 -1.48
N ILE A 99 19.61 -0.92 -1.44
CA ILE A 99 19.12 0.27 -0.74
C ILE A 99 17.91 0.76 -1.53
N THR A 100 16.73 0.15 -1.34
CA THR A 100 15.50 0.78 -1.77
C THR A 100 15.25 1.91 -0.79
N GLU A 101 15.68 3.11 -1.16
CA GLU A 101 15.20 4.34 -0.53
C GLU A 101 13.68 4.24 -0.40
N ALA A 102 13.16 4.59 0.79
CA ALA A 102 11.73 4.68 1.03
C ALA A 102 11.02 5.35 -0.16
N GLY A 103 9.90 4.78 -0.57
CA GLY A 103 9.09 5.30 -1.66
C GLY A 103 8.58 6.70 -1.31
N LYS A 104 8.72 7.65 -2.23
CA LYS A 104 8.15 8.99 -2.18
C LYS A 104 6.87 9.02 -3.02
N PRO A 105 5.91 9.90 -2.70
CA PRO A 105 4.78 10.13 -3.60
C PRO A 105 5.29 10.48 -5.00
N GLY A 106 4.66 9.91 -6.03
CA GLY A 106 5.07 10.00 -7.43
C GLY A 106 6.05 8.91 -7.89
N ASP A 107 6.68 8.17 -6.96
CA ASP A 107 7.58 7.08 -7.34
C ASP A 107 6.83 5.99 -8.11
N GLN A 108 7.44 5.55 -9.20
CA GLN A 108 6.84 4.57 -10.10
C GLN A 108 7.42 3.18 -9.84
N TYR A 109 6.56 2.18 -9.91
CA TYR A 109 6.90 0.77 -9.75
C TYR A 109 6.44 -0.02 -10.96
N ARG A 110 7.33 -0.88 -11.45
CA ARG A 110 7.02 -1.86 -12.50
C ARG A 110 6.55 -3.14 -11.84
N VAL A 111 5.26 -3.44 -11.95
CA VAL A 111 4.70 -4.74 -11.57
C VAL A 111 4.99 -5.74 -12.68
N GLN A 112 5.49 -6.90 -12.32
CA GLN A 112 5.82 -8.01 -13.21
C GLN A 112 5.03 -9.25 -12.77
N LEU A 113 4.28 -9.82 -13.71
CA LEU A 113 3.65 -11.12 -13.57
C LEU A 113 4.47 -12.12 -14.39
N GLU A 114 5.08 -13.10 -13.73
CA GLU A 114 5.79 -14.19 -14.39
C GLU A 114 4.92 -15.44 -14.40
N VAL A 115 4.73 -16.05 -15.57
CA VAL A 115 3.92 -17.25 -15.76
C VAL A 115 4.78 -18.38 -16.34
N LYS A 116 4.99 -19.43 -15.57
CA LYS A 116 5.74 -20.64 -15.94
C LYS A 116 4.83 -21.87 -15.82
N GLY A 117 4.01 -22.07 -16.85
CA GLY A 117 2.98 -23.12 -16.86
C GLY A 117 1.91 -22.84 -15.81
N LYS A 118 1.78 -23.74 -14.82
CA LYS A 118 0.85 -23.55 -13.69
C LYS A 118 1.36 -22.58 -12.62
N TRP A 119 2.67 -22.30 -12.62
CA TRP A 119 3.28 -21.43 -11.63
C TRP A 119 3.16 -19.98 -12.07
N ARG A 120 2.74 -19.14 -11.15
CA ARG A 120 2.59 -17.69 -11.34
C ARG A 120 3.23 -16.99 -10.16
N MET A 121 3.92 -15.88 -10.42
CA MET A 121 4.56 -15.05 -9.41
C MET A 121 4.35 -13.59 -9.77
N VAL A 122 4.05 -12.77 -8.77
CA VAL A 122 4.00 -11.31 -8.90
C VAL A 122 5.16 -10.70 -8.13
N SER A 123 5.91 -9.84 -8.79
CA SER A 123 6.96 -9.04 -8.20
C SER A 123 6.86 -7.60 -8.68
N TRP A 124 7.56 -6.68 -8.01
CA TRP A 124 7.69 -5.31 -8.47
C TRP A 124 9.04 -4.74 -8.10
N GLU A 125 9.47 -3.76 -8.87
CA GLU A 125 10.67 -2.98 -8.60
C GLU A 125 10.40 -1.49 -8.79
N LYS A 126 11.12 -0.68 -8.03
CA LYS A 126 11.10 0.78 -8.15
C LYS A 126 11.79 1.18 -9.45
N LEU A 127 11.13 2.04 -10.22
CA LEU A 127 11.68 2.65 -11.42
C LEU A 127 12.33 3.99 -11.08
N ALA A 128 13.18 4.49 -11.98
CA ALA A 128 13.62 5.88 -11.92
C ALA A 128 12.38 6.79 -12.06
N THR A 129 12.14 7.62 -11.04
CA THR A 129 10.98 8.51 -10.98
C THR A 129 11.01 9.47 -12.17
N LYS A 130 9.94 9.47 -12.98
CA LYS A 130 9.84 10.26 -14.21
C LYS A 130 8.97 11.51 -14.08
N SER A 131 8.26 11.67 -12.96
CA SER A 131 7.31 12.77 -12.77
C SER A 131 7.24 13.17 -11.30
N ASP A 132 7.23 14.48 -11.06
CA ASP A 132 6.88 15.08 -9.77
C ASP A 132 5.36 15.33 -9.65
N ASP A 133 4.59 14.95 -10.68
CA ASP A 133 3.13 15.10 -10.68
C ASP A 133 2.49 14.05 -9.76
N ILE A 134 2.33 14.43 -8.50
CA ILE A 134 1.63 13.66 -7.49
C ILE A 134 0.14 13.94 -7.65
N THR A 135 -0.61 12.95 -8.11
CA THR A 135 -2.07 13.06 -8.17
C THR A 135 -2.60 13.22 -6.74
N ARG A 136 -3.17 14.39 -6.44
CA ARG A 136 -3.83 14.66 -5.16
C ARG A 136 -5.02 13.73 -4.97
N GLY A 137 -5.19 13.23 -3.74
CA GLY A 137 -6.35 12.42 -3.41
C GLY A 137 -7.65 13.22 -3.47
N LYS A 138 -8.73 12.56 -3.90
CA LYS A 138 -10.10 13.01 -3.66
C LYS A 138 -10.59 12.40 -2.36
N TYR A 139 -11.41 13.13 -1.61
CA TYR A 139 -11.96 12.66 -0.34
C TYR A 139 -13.46 12.61 -0.42
N TYR A 140 -14.05 11.61 0.20
CA TYR A 140 -15.47 11.34 0.19
C TYR A 140 -15.94 11.10 1.62
N ILE A 141 -17.16 11.50 1.94
CA ILE A 141 -17.82 11.07 3.17
C ILE A 141 -18.71 9.87 2.86
N SER A 142 -18.68 8.86 3.72
CA SER A 142 -19.73 7.85 3.81
C SER A 142 -20.39 7.97 5.17
N ALA A 143 -21.71 8.15 5.19
CA ALA A 143 -22.41 8.50 6.41
C ALA A 143 -23.77 7.84 6.55
N SER A 144 -24.14 7.59 7.81
CA SER A 144 -25.44 7.01 8.21
C SER A 144 -26.65 7.78 7.66
N TRP A 145 -26.58 9.12 7.56
CA TRP A 145 -27.66 9.96 7.02
C TRP A 145 -27.74 9.97 5.48
N LYS A 146 -26.78 9.32 4.81
CA LYS A 146 -26.71 9.12 3.35
C LYS A 146 -26.77 7.64 2.99
N ASN A 147 -27.29 6.79 3.88
CA ASN A 147 -27.30 5.33 3.70
C ASN A 147 -25.91 4.75 3.35
N TRP A 148 -24.85 5.36 3.87
CA TRP A 148 -23.45 5.00 3.61
C TRP A 148 -23.02 5.11 2.13
N GLU A 149 -23.76 5.86 1.31
CA GLU A 149 -23.31 6.26 -0.02
C GLU A 149 -22.14 7.27 0.06
N LEU A 150 -21.27 7.24 -0.96
CA LEU A 150 -20.13 8.15 -1.06
C LEU A 150 -20.56 9.50 -1.61
N GLU A 151 -20.15 10.57 -0.95
CA GLU A 151 -20.34 11.94 -1.41
C GLU A 151 -19.00 12.68 -1.41
N GLU A 152 -18.60 13.22 -2.57
CA GLU A 152 -17.31 13.90 -2.74
C GLU A 152 -17.24 15.18 -1.89
N MET A 153 -16.16 15.33 -1.13
CA MET A 153 -15.84 16.53 -0.37
C MET A 153 -15.21 17.57 -1.29
N ILE A 154 -15.45 18.85 -0.97
CA ILE A 154 -14.97 19.99 -1.77
C ILE A 154 -13.66 20.50 -1.16
N GLU A 155 -12.59 20.53 -1.94
CA GLU A 155 -11.33 21.17 -1.55
C GLU A 155 -11.54 22.69 -1.45
N ASP A 156 -11.10 23.29 -0.35
CA ASP A 156 -11.12 24.74 -0.18
C ASP A 156 -9.99 25.39 -1.01
N PRO A 157 -10.32 26.21 -2.03
CA PRO A 157 -9.30 26.87 -2.85
C PRO A 157 -8.40 27.84 -2.07
N SER A 158 -8.87 28.33 -0.93
CA SER A 158 -8.15 29.27 -0.07
C SER A 158 -7.25 28.58 0.96
N ALA A 159 -7.46 27.28 1.22
CA ALA A 159 -6.71 26.48 2.16
C ALA A 159 -6.41 25.08 1.58
N PRO A 160 -5.41 24.95 0.67
CA PRO A 160 -5.06 23.69 0.03
C PRO A 160 -4.87 22.54 1.03
N GLY A 161 -5.43 21.37 0.70
CA GLY A 161 -5.45 20.21 1.60
C GLY A 161 -6.59 20.23 2.64
N THR A 162 -7.41 21.28 2.69
CA THR A 162 -8.64 21.32 3.48
C THR A 162 -9.82 20.90 2.62
N PHE A 163 -10.56 19.90 3.06
CA PHE A 163 -11.73 19.38 2.37
C PHE A 163 -12.97 19.56 3.26
N THR A 164 -14.07 20.00 2.67
CA THR A 164 -15.30 20.33 3.41
C THR A 164 -16.52 19.73 2.75
N ILE A 165 -17.53 19.41 3.56
CA ILE A 165 -18.86 19.01 3.11
C ILE A 165 -19.88 19.48 4.13
N GLU A 166 -21.02 20.00 3.66
CA GLU A 166 -22.11 20.42 4.54
C GLU A 166 -23.06 19.24 4.76
N ALA A 167 -23.25 18.85 6.02
CA ALA A 167 -24.15 17.76 6.40
C ALA A 167 -25.40 18.29 7.10
N LEU A 168 -26.58 17.86 6.64
CA LEU A 168 -27.85 18.12 7.32
C LEU A 168 -28.31 16.86 8.08
N LEU A 169 -28.24 16.91 9.41
CA LEU A 169 -28.70 15.82 10.27
C LEU A 169 -30.18 16.00 10.61
N LEU A 170 -31.02 15.05 10.20
CA LEU A 170 -32.46 15.06 10.53
C LEU A 170 -32.74 14.61 11.98
N TYR A 171 -31.80 13.89 12.59
CA TYR A 171 -31.88 13.38 13.97
C TYR A 171 -30.54 13.64 14.68
N GLY A 172 -30.58 13.88 15.99
CA GLY A 172 -29.53 14.57 16.75
C GLY A 172 -28.09 14.03 16.74
N ALA A 173 -27.81 12.90 16.10
CA ALA A 173 -26.46 12.40 15.87
C ALA A 173 -26.39 11.59 14.57
N GLY A 174 -25.18 11.52 13.99
CA GLY A 174 -24.89 10.67 12.83
C GLY A 174 -23.47 10.12 12.91
N ALA A 175 -23.28 8.89 12.42
CA ALA A 175 -21.98 8.29 12.20
C ALA A 175 -21.52 8.54 10.76
N PHE A 176 -20.21 8.73 10.58
CA PHE A 176 -19.57 8.87 9.27
C PHE A 176 -18.12 8.39 9.30
N GLN A 177 -17.59 8.16 8.11
CA GLN A 177 -16.19 7.89 7.82
C GLN A 177 -15.75 8.74 6.62
N ILE A 178 -14.46 9.04 6.53
CA ILE A 178 -13.87 9.70 5.36
C ILE A 178 -13.10 8.67 4.56
N ILE A 179 -13.29 8.66 3.25
CA ILE A 179 -12.74 7.66 2.34
C ILE A 179 -11.97 8.41 1.26
N ARG A 180 -10.71 8.02 1.03
CA ARG A 180 -9.91 8.59 -0.04
C ARG A 180 -10.11 7.80 -1.34
N ASN A 181 -10.19 8.50 -2.47
CA ASN A 181 -10.24 7.94 -3.81
C ASN A 181 -11.33 6.86 -4.04
N GLU A 182 -12.42 6.90 -3.28
CA GLU A 182 -13.46 5.86 -3.24
C GLU A 182 -12.94 4.45 -2.87
N ASP A 183 -11.78 4.38 -2.22
CA ASP A 183 -11.16 3.13 -1.79
C ASP A 183 -11.37 2.92 -0.28
N TRP A 184 -12.14 1.90 0.08
CA TRP A 184 -12.40 1.57 1.49
C TRP A 184 -11.22 0.91 2.19
N ALA A 185 -10.15 0.56 1.47
CA ALA A 185 -8.86 0.32 2.10
C ALA A 185 -8.18 1.62 2.58
N GLU A 186 -8.64 2.79 2.12
CA GLU A 186 -8.14 4.11 2.50
C GLU A 186 -9.15 4.91 3.35
N VAL A 187 -9.62 4.30 4.44
CA VAL A 187 -10.61 4.90 5.35
C VAL A 187 -9.94 5.62 6.52
N PHE A 188 -10.39 6.84 6.78
CA PHE A 188 -10.11 7.60 7.99
C PHE A 188 -11.30 7.54 8.95
N TYR A 189 -11.02 7.31 10.22
CA TYR A 189 -12.04 7.20 11.25
C TYR A 189 -11.54 7.73 12.60
N PRO A 190 -12.45 8.18 13.48
CA PRO A 190 -12.05 8.70 14.78
C PRO A 190 -11.48 7.58 15.67
N ASN A 191 -10.51 7.92 16.51
CA ASN A 191 -10.09 7.04 17.60
C ASN A 191 -11.23 6.92 18.62
N PHE A 192 -11.79 5.71 18.78
CA PHE A 192 -12.87 5.42 19.72
C PHE A 192 -12.39 5.28 21.18
N ASP A 193 -11.08 5.33 21.45
CA ASP A 193 -10.60 5.48 22.81
C ASP A 193 -11.01 6.86 23.34
N HIS A 194 -11.98 6.86 24.27
CA HIS A 194 -12.59 8.04 24.88
C HIS A 194 -11.59 9.01 25.54
N ARG A 195 -10.31 8.64 25.67
CA ARG A 195 -9.23 9.50 26.18
C ARG A 195 -8.46 10.26 25.09
N ALA A 196 -8.67 9.92 23.81
CA ALA A 196 -7.87 10.40 22.68
C ALA A 196 -8.71 10.69 21.42
N ALA A 197 -9.98 11.06 21.58
CA ALA A 197 -10.93 11.42 20.50
C ALA A 197 -10.44 12.55 19.55
N GLU A 198 -9.28 13.15 19.83
CA GLU A 198 -8.59 14.14 19.00
C GLU A 198 -7.75 13.51 17.88
N THR A 199 -7.52 12.20 17.90
CA THR A 199 -6.68 11.51 16.90
C THR A 199 -7.52 10.81 15.85
N VAL A 200 -7.22 11.07 14.58
CA VAL A 200 -7.76 10.33 13.43
C VAL A 200 -6.88 9.10 13.18
N LEU A 201 -7.51 7.94 12.97
CA LEU A 201 -6.87 6.66 12.64
C LEU A 201 -7.08 6.31 11.16
N GLY A 202 -6.31 5.33 10.69
CA GLY A 202 -6.25 4.96 9.28
C GLY A 202 -5.49 5.98 8.42
N PRO A 203 -5.30 5.74 7.12
CA PRO A 203 -5.84 4.64 6.30
C PRO A 203 -5.10 3.30 6.43
N ASP A 204 -4.06 3.22 7.25
CA ASP A 204 -3.11 2.12 7.31
C ASP A 204 -3.25 1.18 8.51
N ASP A 205 -4.17 1.47 9.42
CA ASP A 205 -4.31 0.80 10.73
C ASP A 205 -5.19 -0.47 10.75
N MET A 206 -5.73 -0.90 9.60
CA MET A 206 -6.66 -2.06 9.53
C MET A 206 -6.02 -3.28 8.89
#